data_AF-A0A6P0J2U2-F1
#
_entry.id   AF-A0A6P0J2U2-F1
#
_cell.length_a   1.000
_cell.length_b   1.000
_cell.length_c   1.000
_cell.angle_alpha   90.00
_cell.angle_beta   90.00
_cell.angle_gamma   90.00
#
_symmetry.space_group_name_H-M   'P 1'
#
loop_
_entity.id
_entity.type
_entity.pdbx_description
1 polymer ?
#
loop_
_entity_poly.entity_id
_entity_poly.type
_entity_poly.pdbx_seq_one_letter_code
_entity_poly.pdbx_strand_id
1 'polypeptide(L)' 'MLPREELLKGVENREDVARVIDQADQAIKTWEVVLTDFLSPPVLVEVAQQFERLTEV' A
#
# COMPACT_ATOMS: atom_id res chain seq x y z
N MET A 1 -9.96 8.13 2.15
CA MET A 1 -9.41 7.06 3.00
C MET A 1 -9.34 5.83 2.15
N LEU A 2 -8.14 5.27 1.99
CA LEU A 2 -7.94 4.10 1.14
C LEU A 2 -8.78 2.92 1.66
N PRO A 3 -9.35 2.07 0.77
CA PRO A 3 -10.16 0.92 1.17
C PRO A 3 -9.27 -0.22 1.70
N ARG A 4 -8.72 -0.03 2.91
CA ARG A 4 -7.70 -0.88 3.53
C ARG A 4 -8.03 -2.38 3.52
N GLU A 5 -9.23 -2.74 3.97
CA GLU A 5 -9.67 -4.14 4.02
C GLU A 5 -9.76 -4.78 2.64
N GLU A 6 -10.08 -4.01 1.60
CA GLU A 6 -10.17 -4.51 0.23
C GLU A 6 -8.78 -4.69 -0.41
N LEU A 7 -7.86 -3.77 -0.13
CA LEU A 7 -6.48 -3.83 -0.59
C LEU A 7 -5.68 -4.95 0.10
N LEU A 8 -6.08 -5.36 1.30
CA LEU A 8 -5.42 -6.47 2.00
C LEU A 8 -5.96 -7.85 1.59
N LYS A 9 -6.94 -7.96 0.69
CA LYS A 9 -7.46 -9.26 0.25
C LYS A 9 -6.44 -9.97 -0.63
N GLY A 10 -6.12 -11.22 -0.27
CA GLY A 10 -5.23 -12.08 -1.06
C GLY A 10 -3.74 -11.76 -0.95
N VAL A 11 -3.36 -10.83 -0.06
CA VAL A 11 -1.97 -10.48 0.23
C VAL A 11 -1.36 -11.49 1.22
N GLU A 12 -0.16 -11.98 0.94
CA GLU A 12 0.58 -12.88 1.83
C GLU A 12 1.30 -12.08 2.92
N ASN A 13 1.98 -10.98 2.59
CA ASN A 13 2.72 -10.14 3.55
C ASN A 13 1.83 -9.06 4.18
N ARG A 14 0.74 -9.49 4.83
CA ARG A 14 -0.34 -8.62 5.29
C ARG A 14 0.12 -7.45 6.18
N GLU A 15 1.07 -7.68 7.08
CA GLU A 15 1.53 -6.66 8.02
C GLU A 15 2.30 -5.53 7.31
N ASP A 16 3.25 -5.89 6.46
CA ASP A 16 4.06 -4.92 5.73
C ASP A 16 3.21 -4.13 4.72
N VAL A 17 2.34 -4.82 3.97
CA VAL A 17 1.43 -4.15 3.03
C VAL A 17 0.45 -3.23 3.76
N ALA A 18 -0.05 -3.64 4.93
CA ALA A 18 -0.92 -2.79 5.74
C ALA A 18 -0.21 -1.50 6.17
N ARG A 19 1.06 -1.58 6.59
CA ARG A 19 1.86 -0.42 6.96
C ARG A 19 2.03 0.55 5.79
N VAL A 20 2.28 0.03 4.60
CA VAL A 20 2.40 0.84 3.38
C VAL A 20 1.07 1.51 3.01
N ILE A 21 -0.06 0.81 3.16
CA ILE A 21 -1.40 1.41 2.96
C ILE A 21 -1.63 2.54 3.96
N ASP A 22 -1.27 2.35 5.23
CA ASP A 22 -1.44 3.37 6.27
C ASP A 22 -0.56 4.62 5.96
N GLN A 23 0.66 4.43 5.45
CA GLN A 23 1.55 5.51 4.98
C GLN A 23 0.99 6.24 3.74
N ALA A 24 0.43 5.50 2.77
CA ALA A 24 -0.21 6.09 1.60
C ALA A 24 -1.46 6.91 2.00
N ASP A 25 -2.23 6.42 2.96
CA ASP A 25 -3.39 7.14 3.49
C ASP A 25 -2.97 8.43 4.23
N GLN A 26 -1.86 8.41 4.95
CA GLN A 26 -1.24 9.62 5.51
C GLN A 26 -0.85 10.61 4.40
N ALA A 27 -0.15 10.18 3.36
CA ALA A 27 0.29 11.04 2.26
C ALA A 27 -0.90 11.72 1.57
N ILE A 28 -2.01 11.00 1.35
CA ILE A 28 -3.23 11.55 0.75
C ILE A 28 -3.89 12.58 1.67
N LYS A 29 -3.88 12.35 2.99
CA LYS A 29 -4.44 13.28 3.97
C LYS A 29 -3.64 14.58 4.09
N THR A 30 -2.31 14.47 4.09
CA THR A 30 -1.42 15.60 4.39
C THR A 30 -0.90 16.31 3.15
N TRP A 31 -0.97 15.67 1.98
CA TRP A 31 -0.32 16.14 0.76
C TRP A 31 1.20 16.27 0.94
N GLU A 32 1.81 15.40 1.74
CA GLU A 32 3.25 15.36 1.96
C GLU A 32 3.85 14.08 1.39
N VAL A 33 5.13 14.14 1.03
CA VAL A 33 5.88 12.96 0.60
C VAL A 33 6.16 12.07 1.82
N VAL A 34 5.66 10.84 1.80
CA VAL A 34 5.91 9.82 2.83
C VAL A 34 6.75 8.70 2.21
N LEU A 35 7.82 8.31 2.91
CA LEU A 35 8.72 7.23 2.50
C LEU A 35 8.37 5.95 3.25
N THR A 36 8.44 4.81 2.55
CA THR A 36 8.38 3.49 3.17
C THR A 36 9.74 3.08 3.71
N ASP A 37 9.78 2.00 4.51
CA ASP A 37 11.02 1.29 4.80
C ASP A 37 11.57 0.57 3.54
N PHE A 38 12.76 -0.01 3.65
CA PHE A 38 13.27 -0.92 2.62
C PHE A 38 12.44 -2.22 2.62
N LEU A 39 11.58 -2.34 1.62
CA LEU A 39 10.71 -3.50 1.43
C LEU A 39 11.45 -4.63 0.71
N SER A 40 11.14 -5.87 1.08
CA SER A 40 11.63 -7.04 0.36
C SER A 40 10.99 -7.11 -1.05
N PRO A 41 11.63 -7.78 -2.03
CA PRO A 41 11.06 -7.90 -3.38
C PRO A 41 9.63 -8.46 -3.42
N PRO A 42 9.26 -9.50 -2.64
CA PRO A 42 7.86 -9.97 -2.60
C PRO A 42 6.87 -8.90 -2.13
N VAL A 43 7.22 -8.16 -1.07
CA VAL A 43 6.35 -7.10 -0.52
C VAL A 43 6.17 -5.97 -1.53
N LEU A 44 7.24 -5.57 -2.24
CA LEU A 44 7.14 -4.55 -3.29
C LEU A 44 6.16 -4.94 -4.40
N VAL A 45 6.21 -6.20 -4.84
CA VAL A 45 5.31 -6.72 -5.87
C VAL A 45 3.86 -6.68 -5.39
N GLU A 46 3.59 -7.14 -4.17
CA GLU A 46 2.24 -7.12 -3.60
C GLU A 46 1.70 -5.70 -3.46
N VAL A 47 2.48 -4.77 -2.89
CA VAL A 47 2.09 -3.36 -2.77
C VAL A 47 1.75 -2.77 -4.13
N ALA A 48 2.61 -2.97 -5.13
CA ALA A 48 2.41 -2.44 -6.47
C ALA A 48 1.11 -2.97 -7.09
N GLN A 49 0.87 -4.29 -7.02
CA GLN A 49 -0.36 -4.92 -7.52
C GLN A 49 -1.61 -4.39 -6.82
N GLN A 50 -1.57 -4.19 -5.49
CA GLN A 50 -2.73 -3.68 -4.76
C GLN A 50 -3.04 -2.23 -5.13
N PHE A 51 -2.02 -1.38 -5.29
CA PHE A 51 -2.23 0.01 -5.69
C PHE A 51 -2.57 0.19 -7.18
N GLU A 52 -2.14 -0.72 -8.05
CA GLU A 52 -2.54 -0.72 -9.46
C GLU A 52 -4.06 -0.81 -9.63
N ARG A 53 -4.74 -1.55 -8.74
CA ARG A 53 -6.22 -1.66 -8.69
C ARG A 53 -6.93 -0.32 -8.41
N LEU A 54 -6.22 0.69 -7.94
CA LEU A 54 -6.74 2.04 -7.70
C LEU A 54 -6.56 2.96 -8.92
N THR A 55 -5.94 2.46 -9.99
CA THR A 55 -5.75 3.18 -11.25
C THR A 55 -6.71 2.67 -12.32
N GLU A 56 -7.03 3.49 -13.31
CA GLU A 56 -7.97 3.15 -14.41
C GLU A 56 -7.29 2.49 -15.63
N VAL A 57 -6.03 2.06 -15.53
CA VAL A 57 -5.19 1.62 -16.67
C VAL A 57 -5.38 0.15 -17.00
#